data_AF-A0A382QBL0-F1
#
_entry.id   AF-A0A382QBL0-F1
#
_cell.length_a   1.000
_cell.length_b   1.000
_cell.length_c   1.000
_cell.angle_alpha   90.00
_cell.angle_beta   90.00
_cell.angle_gamma   90.00
#
_symmetry.space_group_name_H-M   'P 1'
#
loop_
_entity.id
_entity.type
_entity.pdbx_description
1 polymer ?
#
loop_
_entity_poly.entity_id
_entity_poly.type
_entity_poly.pdbx_seq_one_letter_code
_entity_poly.pdbx_strand_id
1 'polypeptide(L)'
;LEGDYAENSTTLAIVLGKRKTKFLSSVLVFSVIIIIALWQYFQYQILSLKSFSWNGEIYESVLIWGTDKYSTIYTTFLQFSLLLFVLRLFYAKTKTDFYYLSQFNKVIILLGICSIPIFTYFYLK
;
A
#
# COMPACT_ATOMS: atom_id res chain seq x y z
N LEU A 1 4.77 -19.16 16.88
CA LEU A 1 3.88 -20.27 17.28
C LEU A 1 4.52 -21.18 18.30
N GLU A 2 5.54 -21.99 18.00
CA GLU A 2 6.14 -22.88 19.03
C GLU A 2 6.69 -22.12 20.25
N GLY A 3 7.42 -21.02 20.02
CA GLY A 3 7.85 -20.12 21.10
C GLY A 3 6.68 -19.47 21.84
N ASP A 4 5.69 -18.96 21.09
CA ASP A 4 4.48 -18.35 21.65
C ASP A 4 3.67 -19.31 22.54
N TYR A 5 3.66 -20.61 22.23
CA TYR A 5 3.06 -21.67 23.05
C TYR A 5 3.88 -21.96 24.31
N ALA A 6 5.22 -21.95 24.21
CA ALA A 6 6.10 -22.14 25.36
C ALA A 6 5.96 -21.01 26.40
N GLU A 7 5.67 -19.80 25.94
CA GLU A 7 5.45 -18.60 26.77
C GLU A 7 3.97 -18.39 27.18
N ASN A 8 3.07 -19.36 26.94
CA ASN A 8 1.63 -19.26 27.22
C ASN A 8 0.95 -18.00 26.65
N SER A 9 1.44 -17.48 25.53
CA SER A 9 0.92 -16.24 24.95
C SER A 9 -0.40 -16.48 24.19
N THR A 10 -1.35 -15.57 24.38
CA THR A 10 -2.67 -15.63 23.73
C THR A 10 -2.66 -14.90 22.38
N THR A 11 -1.85 -15.38 21.44
CA THR A 11 -1.80 -14.78 20.10
C THR A 11 -3.01 -15.14 19.24
N LEU A 12 -3.35 -14.27 18.29
CA LEU A 12 -4.50 -14.46 17.39
C LEU A 12 -4.41 -15.77 16.59
N ALA A 13 -3.19 -16.19 16.25
CA ALA A 13 -2.92 -17.43 15.53
C ALA A 13 -3.11 -18.69 16.40
N ILE A 14 -2.99 -18.56 17.73
CA ILE A 14 -3.26 -19.62 18.71
C ILE A 14 -4.76 -19.70 19.01
N VAL A 15 -5.41 -18.56 19.27
CA VAL A 15 -6.83 -18.51 19.68
C VAL A 15 -7.79 -18.82 18.52
N LEU A 16 -7.56 -18.23 17.33
CA LEU A 16 -8.47 -18.36 16.18
C LEU A 16 -7.99 -19.41 15.15
N GLY A 17 -6.75 -19.87 15.28
CA GLY A 17 -6.11 -20.77 14.35
C GLY A 17 -5.61 -20.08 13.07
N LYS A 18 -4.58 -20.67 12.46
CA LYS A 18 -3.85 -20.13 11.28
C LYS A 18 -4.77 -19.67 10.14
N ARG A 19 -5.84 -20.42 9.84
CA ARG A 19 -6.75 -20.13 8.72
C ARG A 19 -7.53 -18.82 8.93
N LYS A 20 -8.10 -18.61 10.12
CA LYS A 20 -8.89 -17.42 10.42
C LYS A 20 -7.99 -16.18 10.57
N THR A 21 -6.82 -16.33 11.19
CA THR A 21 -5.85 -15.24 11.28
C THR A 21 -5.41 -14.75 9.90
N LYS A 22 -5.09 -15.68 8.99
CA LYS A 22 -4.72 -15.36 7.62
C LYS A 22 -5.84 -14.61 6.88
N PHE A 23 -7.09 -15.06 7.03
CA PHE A 23 -8.25 -14.36 6.46
C PHE A 23 -8.36 -12.93 7.00
N LEU A 24 -8.26 -12.74 8.32
CA LEU A 24 -8.31 -11.42 8.93
C LEU A 24 -7.18 -10.51 8.43
N SER A 25 -5.94 -11.02 8.34
CA SER A 25 -4.82 -10.28 7.78
C SER A 25 -5.05 -9.91 6.31
N SER A 26 -5.62 -10.81 5.51
CA SER A 26 -6.00 -10.49 4.13
C SER A 26 -7.01 -9.34 4.08
N VAL A 27 -8.06 -9.37 4.91
CA VAL A 27 -9.08 -8.30 4.95
C VAL A 27 -8.45 -6.94 5.29
N LEU A 28 -7.54 -6.89 6.26
CA LEU A 28 -6.84 -5.65 6.63
C LEU A 28 -5.96 -5.11 5.48
N VAL A 29 -5.29 -5.98 4.74
CA VAL A 29 -4.49 -5.51 3.59
C VAL A 29 -5.39 -5.07 2.44
N PHE A 30 -6.50 -5.77 2.20
CA PHE A 30 -7.49 -5.36 1.21
C PHE A 30 -8.09 -3.98 1.50
N SER A 31 -8.35 -3.64 2.76
CA SER A 31 -8.86 -2.29 3.09
C SER A 31 -7.84 -1.20 2.74
N VAL A 32 -6.54 -1.45 2.98
CA VAL A 32 -5.46 -0.52 2.59
C VAL A 32 -5.37 -0.37 1.06
N ILE A 33 -5.47 -1.49 0.32
CA ILE A 33 -5.50 -1.48 -1.15
C ILE A 33 -6.65 -0.62 -1.68
N ILE A 34 -7.84 -0.71 -1.07
CA ILE A 34 -9.01 0.09 -1.45
C ILE A 34 -8.73 1.59 -1.20
N ILE A 35 -8.19 1.94 -0.03
CA ILE A 35 -7.86 3.33 0.30
C ILE A 35 -6.87 3.91 -0.71
N ILE A 36 -5.81 3.17 -1.04
CA ILE A 36 -4.83 3.61 -2.05
C ILE A 36 -5.47 3.70 -3.44
N ALA A 37 -6.33 2.77 -3.82
CA ALA A 37 -7.04 2.83 -5.10
C ALA A 37 -7.94 4.08 -5.23
N LEU A 38 -8.65 4.44 -4.16
CA LEU A 38 -9.45 5.67 -4.10
C LEU A 38 -8.56 6.92 -4.24
N TRP A 39 -7.40 6.94 -3.57
CA TRP A 39 -6.42 8.02 -3.72
C TRP A 39 -5.88 8.10 -5.15
N GLN A 40 -5.53 6.96 -5.76
CA GLN A 40 -5.05 6.92 -7.14
C GLN A 40 -6.12 7.41 -8.13
N TYR A 41 -7.38 7.02 -7.94
CA TYR A 41 -8.48 7.53 -8.74
C TYR A 41 -8.56 9.06 -8.70
N PHE A 42 -8.39 9.65 -7.50
CA PHE A 42 -8.30 11.09 -7.34
C PHE A 42 -7.07 11.69 -8.05
N GLN A 43 -5.89 11.06 -7.94
CA GLN A 43 -4.67 11.49 -8.65
C GLN A 43 -4.89 11.52 -10.18
N TYR A 44 -5.53 10.49 -10.76
CA TYR A 44 -5.79 10.42 -12.19
C TYR A 44 -6.78 11.48 -12.68
N GLN A 45 -7.84 11.75 -11.91
CA GLN A 45 -8.81 12.81 -12.19
C GLN A 45 -8.11 14.18 -12.26
N ILE A 46 -7.29 14.52 -11.27
CA ILE A 46 -6.54 15.78 -11.21
C ILE A 46 -5.56 15.89 -12.38
N LEU A 47 -4.80 14.83 -12.68
CA LEU A 47 -3.84 14.84 -13.78
C LEU A 47 -4.52 15.03 -15.15
N SER A 48 -5.71 14.46 -15.33
CA SER A 48 -6.51 14.66 -16.55
C SER A 48 -7.06 16.10 -16.69
N LEU A 49 -7.24 16.81 -15.57
CA LEU A 49 -7.73 18.19 -15.54
C LEU A 49 -6.60 19.22 -15.72
N LYS A 50 -5.34 18.84 -15.43
CA LYS A 50 -4.14 19.70 -15.58
C LYS A 50 -3.91 20.22 -17.01
N SER A 51 -4.54 19.63 -18.02
CA SER A 51 -4.37 20.00 -19.43
C SER A 51 -5.65 20.50 -20.10
N PHE A 52 -6.49 21.27 -19.40
CA PHE A 52 -7.62 21.95 -20.03
C PHE A 52 -7.13 23.19 -20.80
N SER A 53 -6.91 23.01 -22.10
CA SER A 53 -6.65 24.11 -23.04
C SER A 53 -7.98 24.70 -23.47
N TRP A 54 -8.27 25.94 -23.07
CA TRP A 54 -9.40 26.71 -23.58
C TRP A 54 -8.85 27.95 -24.30
N ASN A 55 -9.23 28.14 -25.56
CA ASN A 55 -8.74 29.25 -26.39
C ASN A 55 -7.21 29.37 -26.52
N GLY A 56 -6.46 28.26 -26.49
CA GLY A 56 -5.01 28.29 -26.69
C GLY A 56 -4.20 28.77 -25.47
N GLU A 57 -4.87 29.10 -24.36
CA GLU A 57 -4.24 29.36 -23.07
C GLU A 57 -4.28 28.08 -22.22
N ILE A 58 -3.11 27.69 -21.70
CA ILE A 58 -2.98 26.57 -20.77
C ILE A 58 -3.22 27.14 -19.37
N TYR A 59 -4.39 26.85 -18.80
CA TYR A 59 -4.67 27.17 -17.40
C TYR A 59 -4.00 26.09 -16.54
N GLU A 60 -2.90 26.45 -15.86
CA GLU A 60 -2.28 25.55 -14.88
C GLU A 60 -3.24 25.35 -13.70
N SER A 61 -3.82 24.15 -13.61
CA SER A 61 -4.71 23.79 -12.50
C SER A 61 -3.93 23.69 -11.18
N VAL A 62 -4.61 24.00 -10.08
CA VAL A 62 -4.17 23.90 -8.68
C VAL A 62 -3.14 22.77 -8.43
N LEU A 63 -1.95 23.15 -7.99
CA LEU A 63 -0.91 22.21 -7.57
C LEU A 63 -1.32 21.57 -6.23
N ILE A 64 -1.80 20.33 -6.29
CA ILE A 64 -2.19 19.55 -5.10
C ILE A 64 -1.07 18.56 -4.77
N TRP A 65 -0.67 18.53 -3.50
CA TRP A 65 0.39 17.64 -3.02
C TRP A 65 0.12 16.17 -3.37
N GLY A 66 1.14 15.51 -3.91
CA GLY A 66 1.05 14.10 -4.27
C GLY A 66 0.24 13.82 -5.56
N THR A 67 -0.12 14.81 -6.38
CA THR A 67 -0.84 14.58 -7.65
C THR A 67 0.06 14.60 -8.89
N ASP A 68 1.36 14.78 -8.69
CA ASP A 68 2.34 14.82 -9.78
C ASP A 68 2.54 13.45 -10.42
N LYS A 69 2.98 13.44 -11.69
CA LYS A 69 3.23 12.21 -12.46
C LYS A 69 4.12 11.21 -11.71
N TYR A 70 5.17 11.71 -11.04
CA TYR A 70 6.08 10.86 -10.24
C TYR A 70 5.40 10.27 -9.01
N SER A 71 4.57 11.07 -8.31
CA SER A 71 3.80 10.62 -7.15
C SER A 71 2.79 9.55 -7.54
N THR A 72 2.12 9.69 -8.69
CA THR A 72 1.18 8.68 -9.23
C THR A 72 1.89 7.38 -9.62
N ILE A 73 3.09 7.45 -10.20
CA ILE A 73 3.89 6.25 -10.49
C ILE A 73 4.29 5.55 -9.20
N TYR A 74 4.70 6.30 -8.18
CA TYR A 74 5.10 5.75 -6.89
C TYR A 74 3.93 5.08 -6.16
N THR A 75 2.75 5.72 -6.11
CA THR A 75 1.55 5.11 -5.51
C THR A 75 1.15 3.84 -6.27
N THR A 76 1.32 3.80 -7.60
CA THR A 76 1.09 2.59 -8.41
C THR A 76 2.06 1.46 -8.06
N PHE A 77 3.33 1.77 -7.83
CA PHE A 77 4.31 0.79 -7.38
C PHE A 77 4.00 0.24 -5.97
N LEU A 78 3.57 1.10 -5.04
CA LEU A 78 3.11 0.68 -3.72
C LEU A 78 1.88 -0.23 -3.80
N GLN A 79 0.88 0.15 -4.59
CA GLN A 79 -0.34 -0.62 -4.79
C GLN A 79 -0.04 -2.01 -5.37
N PHE A 80 0.85 -2.07 -6.36
CA PHE A 80 1.29 -3.35 -6.94
C PHE A 80 2.01 -4.23 -5.90
N SER A 81 2.87 -3.63 -5.06
CA SER A 81 3.57 -4.35 -3.98
C SER A 81 2.59 -4.95 -2.96
N LEU A 82 1.52 -4.23 -2.61
CA LEU A 82 0.46 -4.73 -1.73
C LEU A 82 -0.35 -5.85 -2.36
N LEU A 83 -0.67 -5.76 -3.66
CA LEU A 83 -1.34 -6.85 -4.38
C LEU A 83 -0.49 -8.13 -4.39
N LEU A 84 0.82 -8.00 -4.65
CA LEU A 84 1.76 -9.12 -4.54
C LEU A 84 1.81 -9.72 -3.13
N PHE A 85 1.75 -8.87 -2.10
CA PHE A 85 1.69 -9.32 -0.71
C PHE A 85 0.44 -10.18 -0.46
N VAL A 86 -0.74 -9.75 -0.91
CA VAL A 86 -1.99 -10.51 -0.75
C VAL A 86 -1.93 -11.85 -1.47
N LEU A 87 -1.43 -11.87 -2.71
CA LEU A 87 -1.26 -13.11 -3.47
C LEU A 87 -0.35 -14.09 -2.75
N ARG A 88 0.83 -13.64 -2.29
CA ARG A 88 1.75 -14.49 -1.51
C ARG A 88 1.15 -14.93 -0.17
N LEU A 89 0.41 -14.05 0.49
CA LEU A 89 -0.30 -14.39 1.73
C LEU A 89 -1.28 -15.54 1.48
N PHE A 90 -2.02 -15.52 0.38
CA PHE A 90 -2.97 -16.59 0.02
C PHE A 90 -2.30 -17.95 -0.22
N TYR A 91 -1.09 -17.99 -0.76
CA TYR A 91 -0.35 -19.25 -0.98
C TYR A 91 0.49 -19.72 0.22
N ALA A 92 0.77 -18.87 1.20
CA ALA A 92 1.60 -19.22 2.36
C ALA A 92 0.99 -20.36 3.20
N LYS A 93 1.80 -21.39 3.45
CA LYS A 93 1.44 -22.57 4.26
C LYS A 93 2.47 -22.86 5.35
N THR A 94 3.73 -22.56 5.11
CA THR A 94 4.85 -22.90 5.99
C THR A 94 5.30 -21.70 6.84
N LYS A 95 6.02 -21.96 7.93
CA LYS A 95 6.55 -20.92 8.84
C LYS A 95 7.51 -19.97 8.10
N THR A 96 8.30 -20.51 7.16
CA THR A 96 9.22 -19.73 6.33
C THR A 96 8.47 -18.76 5.42
N ASP A 97 7.34 -19.17 4.84
CA ASP A 97 6.51 -18.28 4.01
C ASP A 97 6.00 -17.07 4.81
N PHE A 98 5.50 -17.32 6.03
CA PHE A 98 5.03 -16.25 6.92
C PHE A 98 6.16 -15.33 7.39
N TYR A 99 7.36 -15.87 7.60
CA TYR A 99 8.53 -15.07 7.90
C TYR A 99 8.90 -14.15 6.73
N TYR A 100 8.97 -14.69 5.50
CA TYR A 100 9.22 -13.89 4.30
C TYR A 100 8.16 -12.82 4.08
N LEU A 101 6.88 -13.15 4.27
CA LEU A 101 5.79 -12.17 4.21
C LEU A 101 5.98 -11.07 5.24
N SER A 102 6.34 -11.40 6.49
CA SER A 102 6.60 -10.39 7.51
C SER A 102 7.73 -9.44 7.11
N GLN A 103 8.83 -9.96 6.55
CA GLN A 103 9.92 -9.10 6.05
C GLN A 103 9.48 -8.25 4.86
N PHE A 104 8.73 -8.83 3.91
CA PHE A 104 8.20 -8.09 2.78
C PHE A 104 7.25 -6.97 3.19
N ASN A 105 6.40 -7.20 4.20
CA ASN A 105 5.53 -6.17 4.76
C ASN A 105 6.33 -5.00 5.36
N LYS A 106 7.44 -5.28 6.05
CA LYS A 106 8.32 -4.22 6.58
C LYS A 106 8.90 -3.36 5.46
N VAL A 107 9.29 -3.97 4.35
CA VAL A 107 9.76 -3.24 3.16
C VAL A 107 8.64 -2.36 2.60
N ILE A 108 7.41 -2.86 2.49
CA ILE A 108 6.26 -2.08 2.03
C ILE A 108 5.99 -0.89 2.97
N ILE A 109 6.05 -1.10 4.29
CA ILE A 109 5.89 -0.03 5.29
C ILE A 109 6.96 1.05 5.10
N LEU A 110 8.22 0.64 4.93
CA LEU A 110 9.32 1.57 4.70
C LEU A 110 9.11 2.38 3.41
N LEU A 111 8.73 1.72 2.31
CA LEU A 111 8.38 2.39 1.05
C LEU A 111 7.19 3.36 1.24
N GLY A 112 6.21 2.99 2.06
CA GLY A 112 5.08 3.86 2.41
C GLY A 112 5.54 5.13 3.13
N ILE A 113 6.39 5.01 4.14
CA ILE A 113 6.91 6.18 4.87
C ILE A 113 7.80 7.06 3.99
N CYS A 114 8.65 6.45 3.15
CA CYS A 114 9.49 7.16 2.19
C CYS A 114 8.69 7.92 1.12
N SER A 115 7.42 7.60 0.90
CA SER A 115 6.57 8.36 -0.04
C SER A 115 6.42 9.82 0.36
N ILE A 116 6.33 10.13 1.65
CA ILE A 116 6.09 11.48 2.17
C ILE A 116 7.21 12.45 1.75
N PRO A 117 8.49 12.22 2.08
CA PRO A 117 9.56 13.13 1.67
C PRO A 117 9.72 13.19 0.15
N ILE A 118 9.49 12.08 -0.57
CA ILE A 118 9.54 12.06 -2.03
C ILE A 118 8.47 12.97 -2.63
N PHE A 119 7.23 12.88 -2.16
CA PHE A 119 6.12 13.69 -2.65
C PHE A 119 6.32 15.16 -2.30
N THR A 120 6.79 15.46 -1.09
CA THR A 120 7.11 16.82 -0.67
C THR A 120 8.24 17.43 -1.51
N TYR A 121 9.28 16.65 -1.82
CA TYR A 121 10.37 17.12 -2.69
C TYR A 121 9.87 17.47 -4.09
N PHE A 122 9.02 16.63 -4.70
CA PHE A 122 8.45 16.91 -6.01
C PHE A 122 7.39 18.01 -5.99
N TYR A 123 6.72 18.23 -4.86
CA TYR A 123 5.74 19.30 -4.72
C TYR A 123 6.38 20.69 -4.58
N LEU A 124 7.53 20.78 -3.91
CA LEU A 124 8.24 22.04 -3.68
C LEU A 124 9.13 22.48 -4.86
N LYS A 125 9.29 21.63 -5.87
CA LYS A 125 10.16 21.86 -7.03
C LYS A 125 9.34 22.14 -8.28
#